data_AF-A0A535BNH7-F1
#
_entry.id   AF-A0A535BNH7-F1
#
_cell.length_a   1.000
_cell.length_b   1.000
_cell.length_c   1.000
_cell.angle_alpha   90.00
_cell.angle_beta   90.00
_cell.angle_gamma   90.00
#
_symmetry.space_group_name_H-M   'P 1'
#
loop_
_entity.id
_entity.type
_entity.pdbx_description
1 polymer ?
#
loop_
_entity_poly.entity_id
_entity_poly.type
_entity_poly.pdbx_seq_one_letter_code
_entity_poly.pdbx_strand_id
1 'polypeptide(L)'
;MTEWTTDQLAKIGEAEEVQIASVRRDGTLRKPVTVWVVRHGDDLYVRSVSGRNGHWFRGAQESHQGRIRAGGVQRDVAFEDANHDLEDEIDVAYRTKY
;
A
#
# COMPACT_ATOMS: atom_id res chain seq x y z
N MET A 1 -13.53 8.53 7.36
CA MET A 1 -12.38 8.20 6.49
C MET A 1 -12.39 9.17 5.34
N THR A 2 -11.27 9.83 5.04
CA THR A 2 -11.26 10.76 3.90
C THR A 2 -11.20 9.90 2.66
N GLU A 3 -12.24 9.97 1.84
CA GLU A 3 -12.31 9.25 0.57
C GLU A 3 -11.17 9.70 -0.33
N TRP A 4 -10.53 8.76 -1.02
CA TRP A 4 -9.49 9.08 -1.98
C TRP A 4 -10.09 9.86 -3.16
N THR A 5 -9.39 10.87 -3.64
CA THR A 5 -9.74 11.46 -4.94
C THR A 5 -9.22 10.60 -6.07
N THR A 6 -9.93 10.58 -7.20
CA THR A 6 -9.48 9.87 -8.41
C THR A 6 -8.09 10.32 -8.88
N ASP A 7 -7.76 11.61 -8.72
CA ASP A 7 -6.43 12.17 -9.03
C ASP A 7 -5.33 11.60 -8.12
N GLN A 8 -5.61 11.45 -6.82
CA GLN A 8 -4.66 10.81 -5.89
C GLN A 8 -4.44 9.33 -6.23
N LEU A 9 -5.52 8.59 -6.51
CA LEU A 9 -5.43 7.19 -6.91
C LEU A 9 -4.68 7.04 -8.24
N ALA A 10 -4.90 7.94 -9.20
CA ALA A 10 -4.16 7.95 -10.47
C ALA A 10 -2.67 8.21 -10.24
N LYS A 11 -2.30 9.26 -9.51
CA LYS A 11 -0.90 9.59 -9.20
C LYS A 11 -0.15 8.47 -8.50
N ILE A 12 -0.77 7.83 -7.51
CA ILE A 12 -0.15 6.70 -6.80
C ILE A 12 -0.14 5.44 -7.68
N GLY A 13 -1.22 5.20 -8.43
CA GLY A 13 -1.35 4.06 -9.33
C GLY A 13 -0.38 4.09 -10.52
N GLU A 14 0.00 5.28 -11.01
CA GLU A 14 0.99 5.48 -12.07
C GLU A 14 2.43 5.38 -11.56
N ALA A 15 2.68 5.65 -10.28
CA ALA A 15 4.02 5.58 -9.70
C ALA A 15 4.54 4.13 -9.66
N GLU A 16 5.80 3.90 -10.09
CA GLU A 16 6.43 2.57 -10.04
C GLU A 16 6.60 2.04 -8.61
N GLU A 17 6.71 2.93 -7.63
CA GLU A 17 7.00 2.55 -6.25
C GLU A 17 6.19 3.41 -5.27
N VAL A 18 5.91 2.80 -4.11
CA VAL A 18 5.34 3.48 -2.95
C VAL A 18 6.23 3.27 -1.73
N GLN A 19 6.47 4.36 -1.00
CA GLN A 19 7.08 4.29 0.31
C GLN A 19 6.01 4.04 1.36
N ILE A 20 6.21 3.05 2.22
CA ILE A 20 5.30 2.67 3.30
C ILE A 20 6.01 2.79 4.64
N ALA A 21 5.40 3.49 5.59
CA ALA A 21 5.81 3.51 6.99
C ALA A 21 4.63 3.15 7.88
N SER A 22 4.66 1.98 8.52
CA SER A 22 3.61 1.60 9.49
C SER A 22 3.76 2.38 10.80
N VAL A 23 2.67 2.54 11.53
CA VAL A 23 2.67 3.16 12.86
C VAL A 23 3.17 2.16 13.92
N ARG A 24 3.92 2.64 14.91
CA ARG A 24 4.33 1.89 16.10
C ARG A 24 3.32 2.05 17.23
N ARG A 25 3.42 1.20 18.26
CA ARG A 25 2.58 1.31 19.47
C ARG A 25 2.68 2.66 20.19
N ASP A 26 3.82 3.34 20.08
CA ASP A 26 4.05 4.68 20.65
C ASP A 26 3.55 5.82 19.74
N GLY A 27 2.89 5.51 18.62
CA GLY A 27 2.36 6.48 17.66
C GLY A 27 3.38 7.01 16.65
N THR A 28 4.67 6.65 16.76
CA THR A 28 5.69 7.09 15.79
C THR A 28 5.70 6.21 14.54
N LEU A 29 6.18 6.77 13.43
CA LEU A 29 6.33 6.02 12.17
C LEU A 29 7.58 5.13 12.20
N ARG A 30 7.47 3.92 11.65
CA ARG A 30 8.65 3.11 11.31
C ARG A 30 9.45 3.76 10.17
N LYS A 31 10.68 3.28 9.96
CA LYS A 31 11.47 3.69 8.80
C LYS A 31 10.70 3.32 7.52
N PRO A 32 10.49 4.25 6.59
CA PRO A 32 9.82 3.94 5.33
C PRO A 32 10.57 2.86 4.56
N VAL A 33 9.82 1.95 3.95
CA VAL A 33 10.33 0.97 2.98
C VAL A 33 9.70 1.24 1.63
N THR A 34 10.45 0.97 0.57
CA THR A 34 9.95 1.06 -0.80
C THR A 34 9.40 -0.30 -1.24
N VAL A 35 8.18 -0.32 -1.76
CA VAL A 35 7.55 -1.50 -2.36
C VAL A 35 6.84 -1.11 -3.65
N TRP A 36 6.45 -2.10 -4.44
CA TRP A 36 5.61 -1.89 -5.62
C TRP A 36 4.14 -1.73 -5.24
N VAL A 37 3.43 -0.95 -6.05
CA VAL A 37 1.99 -0.70 -5.92
C VAL A 37 1.29 -0.93 -7.24
N VAL A 38 0.06 -1.41 -7.19
CA VAL A 38 -0.87 -1.44 -8.33
C VAL A 38 -2.19 -0.82 -7.94
N ARG A 39 -2.91 -0.27 -8.91
CA ARG A 39 -4.28 0.18 -8.74
C ARG A 39 -5.21 -0.84 -9.38
N HIS A 40 -6.31 -1.16 -8.72
CA HIS A 40 -7.41 -1.93 -9.28
C HIS A 40 -8.74 -1.31 -8.79
N GLY A 41 -9.61 -0.93 -9.71
CA GLY A 41 -10.80 -0.12 -9.38
C GLY A 41 -10.42 1.21 -8.72
N ASP A 42 -11.03 1.48 -7.56
CA ASP A 42 -10.78 2.67 -6.75
C ASP A 42 -9.87 2.40 -5.54
N ASP A 43 -9.16 1.26 -5.56
CA ASP A 43 -8.28 0.82 -4.49
C ASP A 43 -6.82 0.68 -4.95
N LEU A 44 -5.92 0.75 -3.98
CA LEU A 44 -4.48 0.58 -4.14
C LEU A 44 -4.01 -0.66 -3.40
N TYR A 45 -3.26 -1.52 -4.08
CA TYR A 45 -2.82 -2.80 -3.54
C TYR A 45 -1.29 -2.86 -3.51
N VAL A 46 -0.77 -3.39 -2.40
CA VAL A 46 0.66 -3.60 -2.16
C VAL A 46 0.88 -5.05 -1.73
N ARG A 47 2.00 -5.66 -2.14
CA ARG A 47 2.35 -7.03 -1.75
C ARG A 47 3.74 -7.10 -1.16
N SER A 48 3.89 -7.87 -0.10
CA SER A 48 5.20 -8.17 0.50
C SER A 48 5.88 -9.29 -0.26
N VAL A 49 7.02 -9.00 -0.90
CA VAL A 49 7.85 -10.04 -1.56
C VAL A 49 8.42 -11.04 -0.55
N SER A 50 8.68 -10.61 0.69
CA SER A 50 9.07 -11.51 1.79
C SER A 50 7.88 -12.21 2.46
N GLY A 51 6.68 -12.11 1.86
CA GLY A 51 5.44 -12.65 2.40
C GLY A 51 5.08 -12.06 3.78
N ARG A 52 4.32 -12.84 4.57
CA ARG A 52 3.86 -12.46 5.92
C ARG A 52 4.98 -12.19 6.92
N ASN A 53 6.21 -12.60 6.62
CA ASN A 53 7.37 -12.41 7.49
C ASN A 53 8.11 -11.09 7.26
N GLY A 54 7.73 -10.32 6.23
CA GLY A 54 8.31 -9.00 5.97
C GLY A 54 8.08 -8.05 7.14
N HIS A 55 9.16 -7.41 7.63
CA HIS A 55 9.09 -6.53 8.82
C HIS A 55 8.09 -5.39 8.69
N TRP A 56 8.01 -4.76 7.50
CA TRP A 56 7.04 -3.70 7.25
C TRP A 56 5.60 -4.25 7.21
N PHE A 57 5.41 -5.43 6.62
CA PHE A 57 4.11 -6.05 6.44
C PHE A 57 3.52 -6.48 7.78
N ARG A 58 4.33 -7.09 8.65
CA ARG A 58 3.94 -7.36 10.04
C ARG A 58 3.55 -6.08 10.77
N GLY A 59 4.35 -5.02 10.64
CA GLY A 59 4.03 -3.72 11.25
C GLY A 59 2.71 -3.13 10.74
N ALA A 60 2.43 -3.27 9.44
CA ALA A 60 1.17 -2.85 8.84
C ALA A 60 -0.02 -3.70 9.33
N GLN A 61 0.12 -5.03 9.40
CA GLN A 61 -0.91 -5.93 9.92
C GLN A 61 -1.16 -5.76 11.42
N GLU A 62 -0.14 -5.42 12.22
CA GLU A 62 -0.31 -5.19 13.66
C GLU A 62 -1.00 -3.86 13.97
N SER A 63 -0.74 -2.82 13.17
CA SER A 63 -1.22 -1.46 13.45
C SER A 63 -2.45 -1.06 12.64
N HIS A 64 -2.67 -1.69 11.48
CA HIS A 64 -3.63 -1.30 10.45
C HIS A 64 -3.55 0.19 10.06
N GLN A 65 -2.43 0.85 10.35
CA GLN A 65 -2.25 2.28 10.16
C GLN A 65 -0.83 2.58 9.68
N GLY A 66 -0.72 3.55 8.79
CA GLY A 66 0.58 4.00 8.32
C GLY A 66 0.50 5.27 7.51
N ARG A 67 1.65 5.61 6.95
CA ARG A 67 1.82 6.68 5.98
C ARG A 67 2.38 6.11 4.70
N ILE A 68 1.80 6.50 3.59
CA ILE A 68 2.33 6.21 2.26
C ILE A 68 2.79 7.47 1.55
N ARG A 69 3.75 7.31 0.63
CA ARG A 69 4.19 8.37 -0.29
C ARG A 69 4.50 7.80 -1.68
N ALA A 70 3.85 8.35 -2.70
CA ALA A 70 4.03 7.98 -4.11
C ALA A 70 3.44 9.06 -5.02
N GLY A 71 4.00 9.25 -6.23
CA GLY A 71 3.41 10.16 -7.23
C GLY A 71 3.22 11.61 -6.75
N GLY A 72 4.07 12.09 -5.82
CA GLY A 72 3.92 13.40 -5.18
C GLY A 72 2.81 13.48 -4.12
N VAL A 73 2.05 12.42 -3.89
CA VAL A 73 1.04 12.31 -2.83
C VAL A 73 1.69 11.73 -1.57
N GLN A 74 1.33 12.29 -0.41
CA GLN A 74 1.64 11.72 0.90
C GLN A 74 0.36 11.66 1.73
N ARG A 75 0.05 10.49 2.29
CA ARG A 75 -1.17 10.33 3.08
C ARG A 75 -1.03 9.33 4.22
N ASP A 76 -1.72 9.63 5.31
CA ASP A 76 -1.99 8.67 6.35
C ASP A 76 -3.14 7.75 5.89
N VAL A 77 -2.97 6.45 6.05
CA VAL A 77 -3.84 5.42 5.50
C VAL A 77 -4.17 4.36 6.55
N ALA A 78 -5.32 3.72 6.37
CA ALA A 78 -5.62 2.44 7.00
C ALA A 78 -5.18 1.31 6.06
N PHE A 79 -4.63 0.23 6.61
CA PHE A 79 -4.30 -0.98 5.85
C PHE A 79 -5.35 -2.06 6.12
N GLU A 80 -5.84 -2.66 5.05
CA GLU A 80 -6.80 -3.76 5.08
C GLU A 80 -6.24 -4.95 4.28
N ASP A 81 -6.52 -6.16 4.75
CA ASP A 81 -6.19 -7.36 3.99
C ASP A 81 -7.12 -7.43 2.77
N ALA A 82 -6.55 -7.60 1.57
CA ALA A 82 -7.34 -7.73 0.35
C ALA A 82 -8.22 -8.99 0.40
N ASN A 83 -9.41 -8.91 -0.20
CA ASN A 83 -10.26 -10.09 -0.38
C ASN A 83 -9.54 -11.11 -1.29
N HIS A 84 -9.56 -12.38 -0.89
CA HIS A 84 -8.97 -13.48 -1.65
C HIS A 84 -9.58 -13.64 -3.05
N ASP A 85 -10.85 -13.24 -3.24
CA ASP A 85 -11.50 -13.29 -4.55
C ASP A 85 -10.84 -12.36 -5.59
N LEU A 86 -10.06 -11.37 -5.15
CA LEU A 86 -9.35 -10.42 -6.03
C LEU A 86 -7.92 -10.84 -6.36
N GLU A 87 -7.43 -11.98 -5.85
CA GLU A 87 -6.03 -12.38 -5.98
C GLU A 87 -5.56 -12.49 -7.44
N ASP A 88 -6.37 -13.11 -8.30
CA ASP A 88 -6.07 -13.27 -9.73
C ASP A 88 -6.05 -11.92 -10.48
N GLU A 89 -6.97 -11.02 -10.14
CA GLU A 89 -7.09 -9.70 -10.76
C GLU A 89 -5.92 -8.79 -10.36
N ILE A 90 -5.53 -8.84 -9.09
CA ILE A 90 -4.35 -8.14 -8.58
C ILE A 90 -3.08 -8.71 -9.22
N ASP A 91 -2.98 -10.03 -9.40
CA ASP A 91 -1.85 -10.66 -10.09
C ASP A 91 -1.74 -10.22 -11.56
N VAL A 92 -2.85 -10.10 -12.26
CA VAL A 92 -2.88 -9.50 -13.61
C VAL A 92 -2.42 -8.04 -13.57
N ALA A 93 -2.87 -7.25 -12.60
CA ALA A 93 -2.46 -5.85 -12.47
C ALA A 93 -0.95 -5.71 -12.23
N TYR A 94 -0.36 -6.56 -11.37
CA TYR A 94 1.09 -6.59 -11.16
C TYR A 94 1.85 -6.97 -12.43
N ARG A 95 1.46 -8.05 -13.12
CA ARG A 95 2.11 -8.50 -14.37
C ARG A 95 1.96 -7.52 -15.53
N THR A 96 0.91 -6.71 -15.52
CA THR A 96 0.70 -5.70 -16.57
C THR A 96 1.58 -4.47 -16.33
N LYS A 97 1.83 -4.14 -15.05
CA LYS A 97 2.58 -2.96 -14.68
C LYS A 97 4.10 -3.18 -14.63
N TYR A 98 4.56 -4.38 -14.28
CA TYR A 98 5.98 -4.75 -14.13
C TYR A 98 6.29 -6.05 -14.87
#